data_AF-A0A353GK81-F1
#
_entry.id   AF-A0A353GK81-F1
#
_cell.length_a   1.000
_cell.length_b   1.000
_cell.length_c   1.000
_cell.angle_alpha   90.00
_cell.angle_beta   90.00
_cell.angle_gamma   90.00
#
_symmetry.space_group_name_H-M   'P 1'
#
loop_
_entity.id
_entity.type
_entity.pdbx_description
1 polymer ?
#
loop_
_entity_poly.entity_id
_entity_poly.type
_entity_poly.pdbx_seq_one_letter_code
_entity_poly.pdbx_strand_id
1 'polypeptide(L)'
;PVSDAYQNLLKIETAANEAAELGTQMQVFAGQARPEVQMLDLATLLRELEPVFRGLLLDNITLEMQIPDEKMLMRGDADQIRQAALDVFLNASEA
;
A
#
# COMPACT_ATOMS: atom_id res chain seq x y z
N PRO A 1 6.80 -8.32 29.04
CA PRO A 1 6.80 -9.57 28.24
C PRO A 1 6.05 -9.32 26.93
N VAL A 2 6.72 -9.50 25.79
CA VAL A 2 6.08 -9.38 24.48
C VAL A 2 5.01 -10.48 24.41
N SER A 3 3.76 -10.08 24.20
CA SER A 3 2.60 -10.97 24.18
C SER A 3 2.71 -11.98 23.03
N ASP A 4 2.29 -13.23 23.25
CA ASP A 4 2.22 -14.24 22.19
C ASP A 4 1.37 -13.78 21.00
N ALA A 5 0.41 -12.88 21.23
CA ALA A 5 -0.38 -12.25 20.17
C ALA A 5 0.48 -11.36 19.23
N TYR A 6 1.46 -10.65 19.78
CA TYR A 6 2.38 -9.80 19.01
C TYR A 6 3.30 -10.66 18.13
N GLN A 7 3.80 -11.77 18.68
CA GLN A 7 4.65 -12.72 17.95
C GLN A 7 3.90 -13.42 16.80
N ASN A 8 2.62 -13.69 16.99
CA ASN A 8 1.79 -14.30 15.95
C ASN A 8 1.42 -13.29 14.85
N LEU A 9 1.16 -12.03 15.20
CA LEU A 9 0.98 -10.94 14.23
C LEU A 9 2.22 -10.76 13.34
N LEU A 10 3.41 -10.71 13.95
CA LEU A 10 4.67 -10.55 13.23
C LEU A 10 4.91 -11.68 12.20
N LYS A 11 4.51 -12.90 12.53
CA LYS A 11 4.63 -14.06 11.63
C LYS A 11 3.63 -14.01 10.48
N ILE A 12 2.41 -13.56 10.74
CA ILE A 12 1.36 -13.41 9.73
C ILE A 12 1.76 -12.32 8.74
N GLU A 13 2.23 -11.17 9.25
CA GLU A 13 2.78 -10.05 8.49
C GLU A 13 3.94 -10.48 7.59
N THR A 14 4.95 -11.15 8.15
CA THR A 14 6.10 -11.64 7.37
C THR A 14 5.66 -12.57 6.23
N ALA A 15 4.75 -13.51 6.51
CA ALA A 15 4.25 -14.44 5.51
C ALA A 15 3.38 -13.75 4.44
N ALA A 16 2.63 -12.71 4.81
CA ALA A 16 1.83 -11.92 3.89
C ALA A 16 2.70 -11.07 2.95
N ASN A 17 3.77 -10.46 3.48
CA ASN A 17 4.74 -9.69 2.71
C ASN A 17 5.49 -10.58 1.70
N GLU A 18 5.96 -11.76 2.11
CA GLU A 18 6.56 -12.73 1.19
C GLU A 18 5.58 -13.20 0.11
N ALA A 19 4.30 -13.42 0.46
CA ALA A 19 3.27 -13.81 -0.50
C ALA A 19 2.92 -12.70 -1.49
N ALA A 20 2.90 -11.44 -1.06
CA ALA A 20 2.66 -10.28 -1.91
C ALA A 20 3.83 -10.02 -2.88
N GLU A 21 5.06 -10.18 -2.40
CA GLU A 21 6.27 -10.07 -3.21
C GLU A 21 6.30 -11.17 -4.29
N LEU A 22 5.97 -12.41 -3.93
CA LEU A 22 5.79 -13.51 -4.88
C LEU A 22 4.62 -13.27 -5.84
N GLY A 23 3.49 -12.72 -5.37
CA GLY A 23 2.34 -12.37 -6.21
C GLY A 23 2.71 -11.35 -7.29
N THR A 24 3.45 -10.31 -6.93
CA THR A 24 3.97 -9.30 -7.85
C THR A 24 4.95 -9.91 -8.86
N GLN A 25 5.88 -10.75 -8.39
CA GLN A 25 6.83 -11.45 -9.26
C GLN A 25 6.13 -12.43 -10.22
N MET A 26 5.09 -13.14 -9.77
CA MET A 26 4.30 -14.05 -10.60
C MET A 26 3.45 -13.30 -11.64
N GLN A 27 2.92 -12.13 -11.34
CA GLN A 27 2.19 -11.31 -12.32
C GLN A 27 3.11 -10.77 -13.44
N VAL A 28 4.33 -10.38 -13.08
CA VAL A 28 5.38 -9.98 -14.04
C VAL A 28 5.82 -11.16 -14.91
N PHE A 29 5.96 -12.36 -14.32
CA PHE A 29 6.43 -13.56 -15.01
C PHE A 29 5.36 -14.25 -15.87
N ALA A 30 4.08 -14.16 -15.49
CA ALA A 30 2.95 -14.78 -16.21
C ALA A 30 2.43 -13.95 -17.39
N GLY A 31 2.90 -12.71 -17.58
CA GLY A 31 2.51 -11.86 -18.71
C GLY A 31 1.01 -11.49 -18.78
N GLN A 32 0.26 -11.68 -17.68
CA GLN A 32 -1.20 -11.54 -17.64
C GLN A 32 -1.72 -10.21 -17.10
N ALA A 33 -0.87 -9.36 -16.50
CA ALA A 33 -1.21 -7.97 -16.22
C ALA A 33 -0.30 -7.07 -17.06
N ARG A 34 -0.77 -6.64 -18.24
CA ARG A 34 -0.09 -5.53 -18.92
C ARG A 34 -0.43 -4.27 -18.11
N PRO A 35 0.56 -3.53 -17.59
CA PRO A 35 0.29 -2.28 -16.91
C PRO A 35 -0.51 -1.36 -17.83
N GLU A 36 -1.69 -0.92 -17.41
CA GLU A 36 -2.47 0.06 -18.16
C GLU A 36 -1.96 1.46 -17.82
N VAL A 37 -0.82 1.81 -18.45
CA VAL A 37 -0.17 3.10 -18.21
C VAL A 37 -1.00 4.22 -18.85
N GLN A 38 -1.71 4.96 -18.00
CA GLN A 38 -2.57 6.07 -18.38
C GLN A 38 -2.19 7.37 -17.65
N MET A 39 -2.69 8.50 -18.14
CA MET A 39 -2.59 9.76 -17.40
C MET A 39 -3.53 9.69 -16.20
N LEU A 40 -3.00 9.90 -15.01
CA LEU A 40 -3.75 9.92 -13.76
C LEU A 40 -3.32 11.11 -12.90
N ASP A 41 -4.18 11.50 -11.97
CA ASP A 41 -3.88 12.49 -10.94
C ASP A 41 -3.55 11.77 -9.63
N LEU A 42 -2.28 11.77 -9.25
CA LEU A 42 -1.81 11.08 -8.05
C LEU A 42 -2.42 11.68 -6.77
N ALA A 43 -2.67 13.00 -6.76
CA ALA A 43 -3.27 13.65 -5.61
C ALA A 43 -4.69 13.16 -5.37
N THR A 44 -5.47 12.93 -6.44
CA THR A 44 -6.80 12.33 -6.34
C THR A 44 -6.72 10.89 -5.85
N LEU A 45 -5.80 10.09 -6.41
CA LEU A 45 -5.62 8.69 -6.01
C LEU A 45 -5.26 8.53 -4.52
N LEU A 46 -4.35 9.37 -4.00
CA LEU A 46 -3.95 9.33 -2.59
C LEU A 46 -5.09 9.75 -1.65
N ARG A 47 -5.93 10.71 -2.07
CA ARG A 47 -7.14 11.10 -1.30
C ARG A 47 -8.16 9.98 -1.24
N GLU A 48 -8.30 9.20 -2.31
CA GLU A 48 -9.18 8.02 -2.32
C GLU A 48 -8.68 6.91 -1.36
N LEU A 49 -7.38 6.81 -1.16
CA LEU A 49 -6.76 5.84 -0.26
C LEU A 49 -6.76 6.30 1.21
N GLU A 50 -6.81 7.60 1.49
CA GLU A 50 -6.76 8.14 2.85
C GLU A 50 -7.79 7.49 3.81
N PRO A 51 -9.08 7.34 3.46
CA PRO A 51 -10.05 6.68 4.33
C PRO A 51 -9.73 5.21 4.60
N VAL A 52 -9.15 4.52 3.61
CA VAL A 52 -8.72 3.11 3.73
C VAL A 52 -7.58 3.01 4.73
N PHE A 53 -6.56 3.85 4.57
CA PHE A 53 -5.42 3.91 5.49
C PHE A 53 -5.88 4.22 6.92
N ARG A 54 -6.76 5.21 7.10
CA ARG A 54 -7.31 5.54 8.43
C ARG A 54 -8.06 4.37 9.07
N GLY A 55 -8.75 3.55 8.28
CA GLY A 55 -9.44 2.36 8.77
C GLY A 55 -8.51 1.20 9.19
N LEU A 56 -7.26 1.22 8.74
CA LEU A 56 -6.26 0.19 9.05
C LEU A 56 -5.34 0.57 10.24
N LEU A 57 -5.38 1.82 10.69
CA LEU A 57 -4.54 2.30 11.78
C LEU A 57 -4.97 1.71 13.13
N LEU A 58 -3.98 1.41 13.97
CA LEU A 58 -4.17 1.10 15.38
C LEU A 58 -4.41 2.38 16.19
N ASP A 59 -5.11 2.26 17.32
CA ASP A 59 -5.57 3.38 18.19
C ASP A 59 -4.45 4.32 18.69
N ASN A 60 -3.18 3.95 18.51
CA ASN A 60 -2.00 4.68 18.97
C ASN A 60 -1.14 5.28 17.84
N ILE A 61 -1.58 5.20 16.58
CA ILE A 61 -0.83 5.73 15.42
C ILE A 61 -1.57 6.93 14.81
N THR A 62 -0.86 8.00 14.50
CA THR A 62 -1.41 9.18 13.83
C THR A 62 -0.97 9.21 12.37
N LEU A 63 -1.93 9.30 11.44
CA LEU A 63 -1.68 9.48 10.01
C LEU A 63 -1.91 10.93 9.59
N GLU A 64 -0.83 11.56 9.13
CA GLU A 64 -0.84 12.87 8.48
C GLU A 64 -0.52 12.70 6.98
N MET A 65 -1.44 13.13 6.11
CA MET A 65 -1.24 13.13 4.67
C MET A 65 -1.22 14.56 4.15
N GLN A 66 -0.08 14.98 3.60
CA GLN A 66 0.10 16.32 3.04
C GLN A 66 -0.07 16.26 1.51
N ILE A 67 -1.33 16.19 1.07
CA ILE A 67 -1.66 16.12 -0.35
C ILE A 67 -1.96 17.52 -0.88
N PRO A 68 -1.20 18.06 -1.85
CA PRO A 68 -1.46 19.38 -2.40
C PRO A 68 -2.80 19.43 -3.16
N ASP A 69 -3.49 20.56 -3.12
CA ASP A 69 -4.75 20.81 -3.86
C ASP A 69 -4.57 20.85 -5.38
N GLU A 70 -3.35 21.08 -5.83
CA GLU A 70 -2.98 21.08 -7.23
C GLU A 70 -2.97 19.64 -7.81
N LYS A 71 -3.35 19.53 -9.08
CA LYS A 71 -3.32 18.23 -9.78
C LYS A 71 -1.88 17.76 -9.93
N MET A 72 -1.63 16.52 -9.53
CA MET A 72 -0.34 15.86 -9.67
C MET A 72 -0.42 14.84 -10.80
N LEU A 73 -0.39 15.35 -12.02
CA LEU A 73 -0.56 14.53 -13.22
C LEU A 73 0.70 13.70 -13.50
N MET A 74 0.52 12.39 -13.65
CA MET A 74 1.58 11.46 -14.02
C MET A 74 1.07 10.36 -14.95
N ARG A 75 1.99 9.69 -15.67
CA ARG A 75 1.69 8.46 -16.40
C ARG A 75 2.00 7.27 -15.51
N GLY A 76 1.02 6.42 -15.27
CA GLY A 76 1.19 5.23 -14.45
C GLY A 76 0.01 4.29 -14.55
N ASP A 77 0.19 3.10 -13.99
CA ASP A 77 -0.89 2.16 -13.73
C ASP A 77 -1.43 2.46 -12.32
N ALA A 78 -2.72 2.76 -12.23
CA ALA A 78 -3.32 3.18 -10.98
C ALA A 78 -3.36 2.05 -9.94
N ASP A 79 -3.51 0.79 -10.36
CA ASP A 79 -3.53 -0.37 -9.45
C ASP A 79 -2.14 -0.60 -8.84
N GLN A 80 -1.10 -0.51 -9.65
CA GLN A 80 0.28 -0.64 -9.13
C GLN A 80 0.64 0.47 -8.16
N ILE A 81 0.21 1.70 -8.41
CA ILE A 81 0.45 2.82 -7.49
C ILE A 81 -0.34 2.65 -6.19
N ARG A 82 -1.60 2.19 -6.25
CA ARG A 82 -2.38 1.86 -5.06
C ARG A 82 -1.68 0.81 -4.21
N GLN A 83 -1.19 -0.25 -4.85
CA GLN A 83 -0.47 -1.31 -4.15
C GLN A 83 0.79 -0.78 -3.49
N ALA A 84 1.63 -0.05 -4.24
CA ALA A 84 2.86 0.53 -3.69
C ALA A 84 2.58 1.49 -2.51
N ALA A 85 1.51 2.29 -2.58
CA ALA A 85 1.13 3.18 -1.50
C ALA A 85 0.65 2.41 -0.26
N LEU A 86 -0.10 1.32 -0.44
CA LEU A 86 -0.53 0.45 0.64
C LEU A 86 0.68 -0.24 1.30
N ASP A 87 1.62 -0.76 0.52
CA ASP A 87 2.81 -1.42 1.03
C ASP A 87 3.66 -0.46 1.87
N VAL A 88 3.86 0.78 1.38
CA VAL A 88 4.57 1.82 2.15
C VAL A 88 3.81 2.18 3.43
N PHE A 89 2.48 2.28 3.38
CA PHE A 89 1.66 2.57 4.55
C PHE A 89 1.77 1.48 5.62
N LEU A 90 1.64 0.20 5.22
CA LEU A 90 1.75 -0.94 6.13
C LEU A 90 3.12 -0.96 6.79
N ASN A 91 4.18 -0.87 5.97
CA ASN A 91 5.57 -0.78 6.45
C ASN A 91 5.78 0.36 7.46
N ALA A 92 5.13 1.51 7.25
CA ALA A 92 5.24 2.66 8.17
C ALA A 92 4.41 2.47 9.45
N SER A 93 3.34 1.68 9.41
CA SER A 93 2.48 1.42 10.56
C SER A 93 3.03 0.35 11.50
N GLU A 94 3.87 -0.54 10.99
CA GLU A 94 4.46 -1.67 11.73
C GLU A 94 5.80 -1.31 12.39
N ALA A 95 6.54 -0.35 11.83
CA ALA A 95 7.85 0.10 12.30
C ALA A 95 7.79 0.91 13.62
#